data_AF-A0AA35XBF3-F1
#
_entry.id   AF-A0AA35XBF3-F1
#
_cell.length_a   1.000
_cell.length_b   1.000
_cell.length_c   1.000
_cell.angle_alpha   90.00
_cell.angle_beta   90.00
_cell.angle_gamma   90.00
#
_symmetry.space_group_name_H-M   'P 1'
#
loop_
_entity.id
_entity.type
_entity.pdbx_description
1 polymer ?
#
loop_
_entity_poly.entity_id
_entity_poly.type
_entity_poly.pdbx_seq_one_letter_code
_entity_poly.pdbx_strand_id
1 'polypeptide(L)'
;MEEQGSMCESCGVERGRYKCPGCGVRSCSVQCVKRHKTERRCEGKRSNTNYVSLSEFTTSHLLSDYYFLEEAGRMIDSAHRGLQNIGRDTRERRQRLQRVRTAARKRGISLQLCPQGMVKHQANTSCTIWNKDRRDWGIQWRVRLVFPLAGQEFTEERVCEDKSLEDLLKRYIHPTESNPVIRHRLKRYVGQEVAVFLKVEKTNSATYCQIRPQKFSQRKSQRQNSH
;
A
#
# COMPACT_ATOMS: atom_id res chain seq x y z
N MET A 1 54.06 -2.01 0.33
CA MET A 1 53.93 -1.24 -0.92
C MET A 1 52.82 -0.22 -0.70
N GLU A 2 53.18 1.04 -0.54
CA GLU A 2 52.24 2.13 -0.29
C GLU A 2 51.40 2.40 -1.56
N GLU A 3 50.10 2.16 -1.51
CA GLU A 3 49.19 2.62 -2.57
C GLU A 3 49.22 4.15 -2.61
N GLN A 4 49.76 4.71 -3.69
CA GLN A 4 49.55 6.12 -4.04
C GLN A 4 48.05 6.33 -4.28
N GLY A 5 47.35 6.82 -3.25
CA GLY A 5 45.91 7.06 -3.30
C GLY A 5 45.56 8.13 -4.33
N SER A 6 44.96 7.71 -5.45
CA SER A 6 44.44 8.62 -6.47
C SER A 6 43.39 9.56 -5.89
N MET A 7 43.42 10.81 -6.37
CA MET A 7 42.50 11.87 -5.95
C MET A 7 41.04 11.50 -6.23
N CYS A 8 40.12 12.10 -5.50
CA CYS A 8 38.70 11.96 -5.76
C CYS A 8 38.36 12.48 -7.16
N GLU A 9 37.79 11.62 -8.00
CA GLU A 9 37.41 11.96 -9.37
C GLU A 9 36.12 12.81 -9.45
N SER A 10 35.43 13.01 -8.32
CA SER A 10 34.23 13.85 -8.26
C SER A 10 34.55 15.30 -7.84
N CYS A 11 35.44 15.50 -6.85
CA CYS A 11 35.80 16.85 -6.38
C CYS A 11 37.21 17.30 -6.79
N GLY A 12 38.14 16.38 -7.03
CA GLY A 12 39.55 16.70 -7.29
C GLY A 12 40.34 17.25 -6.09
N VAL A 13 39.70 17.46 -4.93
CA VAL A 13 40.31 18.16 -3.79
C VAL A 13 41.00 17.20 -2.81
N GLU A 14 40.30 16.15 -2.39
CA GLU A 14 40.80 15.20 -1.40
C GLU A 14 41.15 13.86 -2.04
N ARG A 15 42.00 13.06 -1.37
CA ARG A 15 42.28 11.68 -1.75
C ARG A 15 41.00 10.84 -1.75
N GLY A 16 40.84 9.98 -2.76
CA GLY A 16 39.69 9.08 -2.87
C GLY A 16 39.73 8.01 -1.78
N ARG A 17 38.71 7.97 -0.92
CA ARG A 17 38.56 6.98 0.17
C ARG A 17 37.69 5.79 -0.21
N TYR A 18 36.74 5.99 -1.12
CA TYR A 18 35.75 5.01 -1.54
C TYR A 18 35.84 4.77 -3.04
N LYS A 19 35.60 3.53 -3.47
CA LYS A 19 35.54 3.15 -4.89
C LYS A 19 34.14 2.64 -5.25
N CYS A 20 33.54 3.20 -6.29
CA CYS A 20 32.22 2.77 -6.75
C CYS A 20 32.31 1.37 -7.40
N PRO A 21 31.52 0.38 -6.96
CA PRO A 21 31.59 -0.99 -7.50
C PRO A 21 31.00 -1.12 -8.91
N GLY A 22 30.18 -0.15 -9.35
CA GLY A 22 29.57 -0.16 -10.69
C GLY A 22 30.45 0.43 -11.79
N CYS A 23 31.16 1.53 -11.50
CA CYS A 23 31.94 2.26 -12.50
C CYS A 23 33.40 2.52 -12.11
N GLY A 24 33.85 2.05 -10.94
CA GLY A 24 35.23 2.19 -10.49
C GLY A 24 35.64 3.57 -9.97
N VAL A 25 34.77 4.58 -10.06
CA VAL A 25 35.06 5.97 -9.65
C VAL A 25 35.47 6.08 -8.19
N ARG A 26 36.58 6.78 -7.94
CA ARG A 26 37.05 7.09 -6.58
C ARG A 26 36.44 8.38 -6.03
N SER A 27 35.97 8.32 -4.79
CA SER A 27 35.28 9.41 -4.11
C SER A 27 35.80 9.62 -2.67
N CYS A 28 35.91 10.86 -2.21
CA CYS A 28 36.42 11.16 -0.85
C CYS A 28 35.33 11.16 0.23
N SER A 29 34.06 11.38 -0.15
CA SER A 29 32.94 11.54 0.77
C SER A 29 31.62 11.06 0.17
N VAL A 30 30.60 10.88 1.03
CA VAL A 30 29.24 10.47 0.60
C VAL A 30 28.63 11.48 -0.38
N GLN A 31 28.92 12.78 -0.24
CA GLN A 31 28.47 13.79 -1.20
C GLN A 31 29.07 13.56 -2.59
N CYS A 32 30.37 13.21 -2.65
CA CYS A 32 31.03 12.84 -3.90
C CYS A 32 30.49 11.52 -4.49
N VAL A 33 30.11 10.57 -3.63
CA VAL A 33 29.41 9.35 -4.08
C VAL A 33 28.07 9.70 -4.74
N LYS A 34 27.24 10.53 -4.10
CA LYS A 34 25.93 10.91 -4.67
C LYS A 34 26.09 11.73 -5.95
N ARG A 35 27.02 12.68 -5.96
CA ARG A 35 27.28 13.54 -7.11
C ARG A 35 27.65 12.73 -8.36
N HIS A 36 28.64 11.84 -8.29
CA HIS A 36 29.01 11.06 -9.48
C HIS A 36 27.88 10.12 -9.93
N LYS A 37 27.07 9.57 -9.00
CA LYS A 37 25.92 8.74 -9.36
C LYS A 37 24.91 9.52 -10.20
N THR A 38 24.66 10.78 -9.84
CA THR A 38 23.78 11.66 -10.61
C THR A 38 24.41 12.09 -11.94
N GLU A 39 25.64 12.59 -11.92
CA GLU A 39 26.33 13.13 -13.11
C GLU A 39 26.62 12.04 -14.16
N ARG A 40 27.11 10.87 -13.72
CA ARG A 40 27.44 9.75 -14.62
C ARG A 40 26.28 8.77 -14.80
N ARG A 41 25.08 9.09 -14.30
CA ARG A 41 23.89 8.20 -14.31
C ARG A 41 24.23 6.77 -13.86
N CYS A 42 24.96 6.65 -12.77
CA CYS A 42 25.46 5.37 -12.26
C CYS A 42 24.60 4.89 -11.09
N GLU A 43 24.06 3.67 -11.18
CA GLU A 43 23.33 3.03 -10.07
C GLU A 43 24.26 2.75 -8.87
N GLY A 44 25.55 2.56 -9.16
CA GLY A 44 26.57 2.16 -8.19
C GLY A 44 26.43 0.71 -7.74
N LYS A 45 25.85 -0.14 -8.59
CA LYS A 45 25.84 -1.60 -8.47
C LYS A 45 26.73 -2.18 -9.56
N ARG A 46 27.50 -3.22 -9.24
CA ARG A 46 28.28 -3.97 -10.24
C ARG A 46 27.30 -4.70 -11.16
N SER A 47 27.52 -4.62 -12.47
CA SER A 47 26.77 -5.38 -13.46
C SER A 47 27.28 -6.82 -13.49
N ASN A 48 26.49 -7.75 -12.97
CA ASN A 48 26.87 -9.16 -12.87
C ASN A 48 26.65 -9.94 -14.18
N THR A 49 26.13 -9.31 -15.23
CA THR A 49 25.71 -9.97 -16.49
C THR A 49 26.35 -9.34 -17.73
N ASN A 50 27.49 -8.66 -17.56
CA ASN A 50 28.18 -8.07 -18.72
C ASN A 50 28.81 -9.18 -19.55
N TYR A 51 28.65 -9.08 -20.87
CA TYR A 51 29.36 -9.96 -21.78
C TYR A 51 30.87 -9.74 -21.68
N VAL A 52 31.61 -10.84 -21.56
CA VAL A 52 33.08 -10.86 -21.59
C VAL A 52 33.49 -11.83 -22.69
N SER A 53 34.40 -11.40 -23.56
CA SER A 53 34.94 -12.25 -24.62
C SER A 53 35.73 -13.43 -24.01
N LEU A 54 35.79 -14.57 -24.71
CA LEU A 54 36.54 -15.74 -24.22
C LEU A 54 38.02 -15.44 -23.98
N SER A 55 38.61 -14.52 -24.76
CA SER A 55 40.00 -14.06 -24.61
C SER A 55 40.25 -13.28 -23.31
N GLU A 56 39.24 -12.61 -22.77
CA GLU A 56 39.32 -11.79 -21.56
C GLU A 56 38.66 -12.47 -20.35
N PHE A 57 38.20 -13.71 -20.53
CA PHE A 57 37.54 -14.47 -19.48
C PHE A 57 38.56 -14.97 -18.45
N THR A 58 38.42 -14.51 -17.21
CA THR A 58 39.31 -14.80 -16.10
C THR A 58 38.56 -15.51 -14.99
N THR A 59 39.28 -16.14 -14.06
CA THR A 59 38.70 -16.81 -12.88
C THR A 59 37.81 -15.87 -12.05
N SER A 60 38.11 -14.56 -12.03
CA SER A 60 37.28 -13.56 -11.38
C SER A 60 35.88 -13.41 -11.99
N HIS A 61 35.75 -13.58 -13.31
CA HIS A 61 34.45 -13.59 -14.00
C HIS A 61 33.68 -14.86 -13.65
N LEU A 62 34.32 -16.03 -13.70
CA LEU A 62 33.72 -17.30 -13.28
C LEU A 62 33.18 -17.27 -11.84
N LEU A 63 33.98 -16.76 -10.89
CA LEU A 63 33.54 -16.64 -9.49
C LEU A 63 32.38 -15.65 -9.33
N SER A 64 32.38 -14.55 -10.09
CA SER A 64 31.27 -13.61 -10.11
C SER A 64 29.96 -14.29 -10.54
N ASP A 65 30.02 -15.10 -11.59
CA ASP A 65 28.85 -15.83 -12.11
C ASP A 65 28.39 -16.91 -11.13
N TYR A 66 29.31 -17.65 -10.54
CA TYR A 66 29.00 -18.62 -9.48
C TYR A 66 28.30 -17.96 -8.29
N TYR A 67 28.84 -16.86 -7.77
CA TYR A 67 28.21 -16.14 -6.66
C TYR A 67 26.86 -15.54 -7.04
N PHE A 68 26.68 -15.11 -8.28
CA PHE A 68 25.40 -14.64 -8.78
C PHE A 68 24.34 -15.76 -8.76
N LEU A 69 24.69 -16.96 -9.22
CA LEU A 69 23.79 -18.12 -9.18
C LEU A 69 23.47 -18.55 -7.75
N GLU A 70 24.46 -18.57 -6.86
CA GLU A 70 24.27 -18.87 -5.43
C GLU A 70 23.37 -17.83 -4.73
N GLU A 71 23.52 -16.54 -5.07
CA GLU A 71 22.65 -15.49 -4.55
C GLU A 71 21.22 -15.65 -5.08
N ALA A 72 21.04 -15.97 -6.36
CA ALA A 72 19.73 -16.26 -6.93
C ALA A 72 19.09 -17.48 -6.24
N GLY A 73 19.85 -18.54 -5.98
CA GLY A 73 19.42 -19.69 -5.18
C GLY A 73 18.97 -19.29 -3.78
N ARG A 74 19.80 -18.51 -3.06
CA ARG A 74 19.45 -17.97 -1.73
C ARG A 74 18.20 -17.10 -1.73
N MET A 75 17.98 -16.30 -2.78
CA MET A 75 16.77 -15.49 -2.94
C MET A 75 15.53 -16.38 -3.10
N ILE A 76 15.61 -17.42 -3.96
CA ILE A 76 14.51 -18.38 -4.16
C ILE A 76 14.21 -19.11 -2.85
N ASP A 77 15.22 -19.63 -2.16
CA ASP A 77 15.07 -20.31 -0.88
C ASP A 77 14.45 -19.41 0.19
N SER A 78 14.90 -18.16 0.26
CA SER A 78 14.35 -17.17 1.19
C SER A 78 12.91 -16.83 0.86
N ALA A 79 12.56 -16.73 -0.43
CA ALA A 79 11.18 -16.57 -0.86
C ALA A 79 10.33 -17.81 -0.50
N HIS A 80 10.84 -19.02 -0.71
CA HIS A 80 10.15 -20.27 -0.36
C HIS A 80 9.90 -20.38 1.16
N ARG A 81 10.92 -20.10 1.99
CA ARG A 81 10.77 -19.99 3.45
C ARG A 81 9.80 -18.88 3.84
N GLY A 82 9.84 -17.74 3.13
CA GLY A 82 8.89 -16.65 3.28
C GLY A 82 7.45 -17.11 3.04
N LEU A 83 7.19 -17.83 1.95
CA LEU A 83 5.89 -18.40 1.61
C LEU A 83 5.39 -19.40 2.67
N GLN A 84 6.27 -20.23 3.23
CA GLN A 84 5.91 -21.12 4.34
C GLN A 84 5.46 -20.36 5.60
N ASN A 85 5.97 -19.15 5.81
CA ASN A 85 5.56 -18.27 6.89
C ASN A 85 4.32 -17.42 6.54
N ILE A 86 4.10 -17.09 5.26
CA ILE A 86 2.88 -16.47 4.71
C ILE A 86 1.76 -17.54 4.69
N GLY A 87 1.31 -17.94 5.88
CA GLY A 87 0.35 -19.02 6.03
C GLY A 87 0.28 -19.62 7.43
N ARG A 88 1.28 -19.34 8.28
CA ARG A 88 1.16 -19.55 9.74
C ARG A 88 0.19 -18.51 10.31
N ASP A 89 -1.08 -18.74 10.04
CA ASP A 89 -2.18 -17.98 10.60
C ASP A 89 -2.30 -18.34 12.08
N THR A 90 -1.97 -17.39 12.96
CA THR A 90 -2.15 -17.60 14.40
C THR A 90 -3.62 -17.92 14.67
N ARG A 91 -3.89 -18.78 15.66
CA ARG A 91 -5.26 -19.15 16.04
C ARG A 91 -6.14 -17.90 16.25
N GLU A 92 -5.58 -16.88 16.88
CA GLU A 92 -6.25 -15.59 17.14
C GLU A 92 -6.64 -14.85 15.86
N ARG A 93 -5.73 -14.77 14.88
CA ARG A 93 -5.99 -14.11 13.62
C ARG A 93 -7.06 -14.86 12.83
N ARG A 94 -6.98 -16.19 12.77
CA ARG A 94 -8.02 -17.03 12.15
C ARG A 94 -9.38 -16.75 12.76
N GLN A 95 -9.47 -16.73 14.10
CA GLN A 95 -10.70 -16.42 14.81
C GLN A 95 -11.22 -15.01 14.53
N ARG A 96 -10.33 -14.00 14.47
CA ARG A 96 -10.70 -12.63 14.08
C ARG A 96 -11.29 -12.59 12.68
N LEU A 97 -10.63 -13.19 11.69
CA LEU A 97 -11.12 -13.21 10.31
C LEU A 97 -12.45 -13.98 10.18
N GLN A 98 -12.60 -15.08 10.91
CA GLN A 98 -13.85 -15.84 10.96
C GLN A 98 -14.99 -15.04 11.58
N ARG A 99 -14.73 -14.24 12.63
CA ARG A 99 -15.74 -13.32 13.19
C ARG A 99 -16.21 -12.30 12.16
N VAL A 100 -15.29 -11.64 11.46
CA VAL A 100 -15.63 -10.66 10.42
C VAL A 100 -16.42 -11.32 9.28
N ARG A 101 -15.99 -12.49 8.79
CA ARG A 101 -16.72 -13.26 7.76
C ARG A 101 -18.13 -13.65 8.22
N THR A 102 -18.26 -14.13 9.44
CA THR A 102 -19.55 -14.56 9.99
C THR A 102 -20.49 -13.37 10.16
N ALA A 103 -20.01 -12.26 10.70
CA ALA A 103 -20.78 -11.03 10.85
C ALA A 103 -21.23 -10.47 9.49
N ALA A 104 -20.35 -10.49 8.48
CA ALA A 104 -20.68 -10.05 7.13
C ALA A 104 -21.74 -10.95 6.48
N ARG A 105 -21.57 -12.28 6.61
CA ARG A 105 -22.53 -13.25 6.07
C ARG A 105 -23.92 -13.10 6.70
N LYS A 106 -24.02 -12.87 8.01
CA LYS A 106 -25.30 -12.60 8.69
C LYS A 106 -26.02 -11.38 8.11
N ARG A 107 -25.29 -10.42 7.55
CA ARG A 107 -25.81 -9.18 6.93
C ARG A 107 -26.02 -9.30 5.42
N GLY A 108 -25.86 -10.51 4.85
CA GLY A 108 -25.96 -10.72 3.41
C GLY A 108 -24.79 -10.12 2.60
N ILE A 109 -23.68 -9.76 3.26
CA ILE A 109 -22.51 -9.16 2.62
C ILE A 109 -21.57 -10.27 2.16
N SER A 110 -21.30 -10.35 0.86
CA SER A 110 -20.28 -11.24 0.29
C SER A 110 -18.88 -10.63 0.49
N LEU A 111 -18.23 -10.99 1.60
CA LEU A 111 -16.90 -10.49 1.94
C LEU A 111 -15.79 -11.39 1.35
N GLN A 112 -15.01 -10.81 0.45
CA GLN A 112 -13.79 -11.43 -0.10
C GLN A 112 -12.55 -10.80 0.56
N LEU A 113 -11.72 -11.62 1.20
CA LEU A 113 -10.46 -11.18 1.84
C LEU A 113 -9.28 -11.53 0.94
N CYS A 114 -8.37 -10.58 0.75
CA CYS A 114 -7.13 -10.84 0.02
C CYS A 114 -6.22 -11.84 0.77
N PRO A 115 -5.35 -12.58 0.05
CA PRO A 115 -4.31 -13.38 0.67
C PRO A 115 -3.36 -12.58 1.59
N GLN A 116 -2.81 -13.24 2.62
CA GLN A 116 -2.00 -12.61 3.67
C GLN A 116 -0.79 -11.82 3.17
N GLY A 117 -0.14 -12.27 2.10
CA GLY A 117 1.04 -11.62 1.53
C GLY A 117 0.75 -10.35 0.74
N MET A 118 -0.52 -10.04 0.45
CA MET A 118 -0.87 -8.88 -0.38
C MET A 118 -0.93 -7.59 0.43
N VAL A 119 -0.45 -6.49 -0.16
CA VAL A 119 -0.49 -5.14 0.43
C VAL A 119 -1.93 -4.75 0.83
N LYS A 120 -2.92 -5.08 0.00
CA LYS A 120 -4.35 -4.83 0.30
C LYS A 120 -4.83 -5.56 1.55
N HIS A 121 -4.32 -6.75 1.83
CA HIS A 121 -4.62 -7.49 3.06
C HIS A 121 -3.95 -6.85 4.28
N GLN A 122 -2.67 -6.50 4.16
CA GLN A 122 -1.90 -5.88 5.24
C GLN A 122 -2.48 -4.52 5.65
N ALA A 123 -2.95 -3.74 4.66
CA ALA A 123 -3.62 -2.47 4.90
C ALA A 123 -5.04 -2.62 5.49
N ASN A 124 -5.66 -3.80 5.44
CA ASN A 124 -7.04 -3.95 5.89
C ASN A 124 -7.16 -3.90 7.42
N THR A 125 -7.66 -2.78 7.94
CA THR A 125 -7.90 -2.54 9.36
C THR A 125 -9.30 -2.97 9.82
N SER A 126 -10.15 -3.49 8.92
CA SER A 126 -11.52 -3.87 9.27
C SER A 126 -11.55 -4.92 10.39
N CYS A 127 -12.47 -4.75 11.33
CA CYS A 127 -12.59 -5.60 12.51
C CYS A 127 -14.04 -5.71 12.97
N THR A 128 -14.31 -6.65 13.87
CA THR A 128 -15.59 -6.77 14.55
C THR A 128 -15.46 -6.27 15.98
N ILE A 129 -16.43 -5.47 16.43
CA ILE A 129 -16.56 -5.03 17.81
C ILE A 129 -17.91 -5.52 18.35
N TRP A 130 -17.95 -5.93 19.60
CA TRP A 130 -19.20 -6.33 20.24
C TRP A 130 -20.11 -5.11 20.40
N ASN A 131 -21.29 -5.16 19.78
CA ASN A 131 -22.32 -4.14 19.96
C ASN A 131 -23.24 -4.59 21.10
N LYS A 132 -23.25 -3.82 22.20
CA LYS A 132 -24.05 -4.13 23.39
C LYS A 132 -25.55 -4.06 23.11
N ASP A 133 -25.99 -3.06 22.34
CA ASP A 133 -27.40 -2.79 22.06
C ASP A 133 -28.02 -3.88 21.19
N ARG A 134 -27.28 -4.33 20.18
CA ARG A 134 -27.71 -5.41 19.27
C ARG A 134 -27.37 -6.80 19.78
N ARG A 135 -26.58 -6.90 20.85
CA ARG A 135 -26.03 -8.16 21.39
C ARG A 135 -25.42 -9.04 20.28
N ASP A 136 -24.75 -8.42 19.31
CA ASP A 136 -24.08 -9.09 18.19
C ASP A 136 -22.78 -8.36 17.83
N TRP A 137 -21.92 -9.02 17.06
CA TRP A 137 -20.72 -8.42 16.52
C TRP A 137 -21.06 -7.42 15.41
N GLY A 138 -20.80 -6.14 15.64
CA GLY A 138 -20.87 -5.07 14.63
C GLY A 138 -19.56 -4.96 13.86
N ILE A 139 -19.62 -4.66 12.57
CA ILE A 139 -18.43 -4.52 11.73
C ILE A 139 -17.97 -3.06 11.72
N GLN A 140 -16.68 -2.86 11.95
CA GLN A 140 -15.98 -1.62 11.64
C GLN A 140 -15.19 -1.80 10.34
N TRP A 141 -15.56 -1.01 9.35
CA TRP A 141 -15.01 -1.06 8.00
C TRP A 141 -13.85 -0.10 7.83
N ARG A 142 -12.81 -0.56 7.12
CA ARG A 142 -11.88 0.32 6.44
C ARG A 142 -12.50 0.76 5.11
N VAL A 143 -12.76 2.04 4.95
CA VAL A 143 -13.36 2.62 3.75
C VAL A 143 -12.35 3.52 3.06
N ARG A 144 -12.12 3.28 1.77
CA ARG A 144 -11.32 4.18 0.93
C ARG A 144 -12.26 5.08 0.13
N LEU A 145 -12.13 6.38 0.34
CA LEU A 145 -12.85 7.42 -0.37
C LEU A 145 -11.94 7.97 -1.46
N VAL A 146 -12.41 7.91 -2.70
CA VAL A 146 -11.69 8.45 -3.86
C VAL A 146 -12.50 9.60 -4.42
N PHE A 147 -11.85 10.72 -4.66
CA PHE A 147 -12.42 11.94 -5.22
C PHE A 147 -11.78 12.22 -6.59
N PRO A 148 -12.30 11.64 -7.68
CA PRO A 148 -11.64 11.68 -8.99
C PRO A 148 -11.40 13.09 -9.53
N LEU A 149 -12.36 14.00 -9.36
CA LEU A 149 -12.29 15.38 -9.85
C LEU A 149 -11.25 16.23 -9.10
N ALA A 150 -10.85 15.80 -7.89
CA ALA A 150 -9.81 16.44 -7.10
C ALA A 150 -8.48 15.66 -7.12
N GLY A 151 -8.46 14.45 -7.69
CA GLY A 151 -7.30 13.56 -7.63
C GLY A 151 -6.87 13.23 -6.18
N GLN A 152 -7.82 13.19 -5.25
CA GLN A 152 -7.55 12.94 -3.82
C GLN A 152 -8.10 11.58 -3.39
N GLU A 153 -7.37 10.92 -2.50
CA GLU A 153 -7.79 9.69 -1.85
C GLU A 153 -7.67 9.83 -0.35
N PHE A 154 -8.69 9.38 0.38
CA PHE A 154 -8.72 9.35 1.84
C PHE A 154 -9.07 7.93 2.30
N THR A 155 -8.56 7.54 3.46
CA THR A 155 -8.87 6.25 4.05
C THR A 155 -9.36 6.43 5.48
N GLU A 156 -10.54 5.91 5.75
CA GLU A 156 -11.16 5.86 7.06
C GLU A 156 -11.04 4.44 7.61
N GLU A 157 -10.43 4.27 8.77
CA GLU A 157 -10.04 2.94 9.23
C GLU A 157 -11.11 2.20 10.03
N ARG A 158 -12.03 2.93 10.67
CA ARG A 158 -13.01 2.41 11.63
C ARG A 158 -14.41 3.01 11.45
N VAL A 159 -15.00 2.79 10.28
CA VAL A 159 -16.37 3.21 9.97
C VAL A 159 -17.34 2.15 10.51
N CYS A 160 -18.15 2.51 11.50
CA CYS A 160 -19.22 1.63 11.98
C CYS A 160 -20.25 1.41 10.87
N GLU A 161 -20.72 0.18 10.72
CA GLU A 161 -21.79 -0.19 9.76
C GLU A 161 -23.09 0.60 9.93
N ASP A 162 -23.34 1.14 11.12
CA ASP A 162 -24.55 1.91 11.44
C ASP A 162 -24.46 3.38 11.04
N LYS A 163 -23.26 3.84 10.67
CA LYS A 163 -23.08 5.22 10.21
C LYS A 163 -23.59 5.33 8.79
N SER A 164 -24.39 6.36 8.54
CA SER A 164 -24.81 6.69 7.19
C SER A 164 -23.62 7.15 6.35
N LEU A 165 -23.69 6.92 5.05
CA LEU A 165 -22.68 7.40 4.11
C LEU A 165 -22.67 8.94 4.07
N GLU A 166 -23.81 9.58 4.31
CA GLU A 166 -23.91 11.04 4.42
C GLU A 166 -23.10 11.56 5.61
N ASP A 167 -23.24 10.95 6.78
CA ASP A 167 -22.48 11.35 7.98
C ASP A 167 -20.97 11.13 7.81
N LEU A 168 -20.58 10.12 7.03
CA LEU A 168 -19.19 9.93 6.65
C LEU A 168 -18.70 11.06 5.73
N LEU A 169 -19.48 11.42 4.71
CA LEU A 169 -19.12 12.44 3.73
C LEU A 169 -19.15 13.86 4.28
N LYS A 170 -19.99 14.15 5.29
CA LYS A 170 -20.02 15.46 5.97
C LYS A 170 -18.63 15.89 6.45
N ARG A 171 -17.83 14.96 6.97
CA ARG A 171 -16.45 15.23 7.44
C ARG A 171 -15.52 15.77 6.35
N TYR A 172 -15.83 15.49 5.09
CA TYR A 172 -15.00 15.82 3.92
C TYR A 172 -15.57 16.96 3.08
N ILE A 173 -16.90 17.00 2.91
CA ILE A 173 -17.57 17.87 1.93
C ILE A 173 -18.37 18.99 2.62
N HIS A 174 -18.68 18.87 3.93
CA HIS A 174 -19.57 19.84 4.59
C HIS A 174 -18.95 21.25 4.60
N PRO A 175 -19.69 22.30 4.22
CA PRO A 175 -19.15 23.65 4.10
C PRO A 175 -18.53 24.19 5.39
N THR A 176 -19.07 23.83 6.56
CA THR A 176 -18.70 24.44 7.85
C THR A 176 -18.01 23.47 8.82
N GLU A 177 -18.27 22.17 8.70
CA GLU A 177 -17.82 21.15 9.67
C GLU A 177 -16.62 20.34 9.19
N SER A 178 -16.30 20.41 7.89
CA SER A 178 -15.12 19.75 7.34
C SER A 178 -13.84 20.52 7.67
N ASN A 179 -12.73 19.80 7.78
CA ASN A 179 -11.43 20.41 8.01
C ASN A 179 -11.11 21.42 6.87
N PRO A 180 -10.74 22.68 7.16
CA PRO A 180 -10.48 23.69 6.15
C PRO A 180 -9.46 23.28 5.08
N VAL A 181 -8.45 22.49 5.45
CA VAL A 181 -7.42 21.98 4.53
C VAL A 181 -8.01 20.95 3.56
N ILE A 182 -8.81 20.02 4.07
CA ILE A 182 -9.50 19.00 3.27
C ILE A 182 -10.52 19.68 2.36
N ARG A 183 -11.29 20.63 2.88
CA ARG A 183 -12.27 21.44 2.15
C ARG A 183 -11.63 22.20 1.00
N HIS A 184 -10.46 22.81 1.21
CA HIS A 184 -9.72 23.50 0.16
C HIS A 184 -9.29 22.53 -0.96
N ARG A 185 -8.79 21.34 -0.60
CA ARG A 185 -8.43 20.30 -1.57
C ARG A 185 -9.65 19.77 -2.33
N LEU A 186 -10.81 19.73 -1.68
CA LEU A 186 -12.07 19.23 -2.22
C LEU A 186 -13.01 20.34 -2.69
N LYS A 187 -12.52 21.56 -2.96
CA LYS A 187 -13.34 22.75 -3.30
C LYS A 187 -14.37 22.53 -4.43
N ARG A 188 -14.09 21.61 -5.36
CA ARG A 188 -14.98 21.24 -6.47
C ARG A 188 -16.24 20.48 -6.02
N TYR A 189 -16.19 19.82 -4.87
CA TYR A 189 -17.27 19.00 -4.32
C TYR A 189 -18.11 19.75 -3.27
N VAL A 190 -17.58 20.83 -2.71
CA VAL A 190 -18.25 21.60 -1.65
C VAL A 190 -19.43 22.37 -2.25
N GLY A 191 -20.63 22.18 -1.71
CA GLY A 191 -21.84 22.89 -2.13
C GLY A 191 -22.50 22.36 -3.41
N GLN A 192 -22.02 21.24 -3.97
CA GLN A 192 -22.66 20.55 -5.09
C GLN A 192 -23.35 19.26 -4.64
N GLU A 193 -24.34 18.80 -5.42
CA GLU A 193 -24.89 17.46 -5.25
C GLU A 193 -23.85 16.41 -5.70
N VAL A 194 -23.52 15.49 -4.81
CA VAL A 194 -22.50 14.46 -5.07
C VAL A 194 -23.18 13.10 -5.21
N ALA A 195 -22.92 12.43 -6.33
CA ALA A 195 -23.27 11.04 -6.53
C ALA A 195 -22.16 10.13 -5.98
N VAL A 196 -22.53 9.09 -5.24
CA VAL A 196 -21.59 8.12 -4.68
C VAL A 196 -21.64 6.81 -5.45
N PHE A 197 -20.47 6.24 -5.73
CA PHE A 197 -20.33 5.00 -6.47
C PHE A 197 -19.49 3.99 -5.67
N LEU A 198 -19.88 2.71 -5.72
CA LEU A 198 -19.04 1.61 -5.27
C LEU A 198 -18.49 0.84 -6.46
N LYS A 199 -17.22 0.46 -6.36
CA LYS A 199 -16.59 -0.42 -7.35
C LYS A 199 -17.10 -1.85 -7.19
N VAL A 200 -17.45 -2.48 -8.30
CA VAL A 200 -17.78 -3.89 -8.39
C VAL A 200 -16.49 -4.69 -8.62
N GLU A 201 -16.12 -5.54 -7.68
CA GLU A 201 -14.84 -6.29 -7.72
C GLU A 201 -14.96 -7.66 -8.44
N LYS A 202 -16.13 -8.01 -9.04
CA LYS A 202 -16.33 -9.30 -9.74
C LYS A 202 -15.59 -9.41 -11.07
N THR A 203 -15.16 -8.29 -11.64
CA THR A 203 -14.53 -8.20 -12.95
C THR A 203 -13.26 -7.35 -12.83
N ASN A 204 -12.21 -7.69 -13.59
CA ASN A 204 -11.03 -6.82 -13.70
C ASN A 204 -11.34 -5.49 -14.41
N SER A 205 -12.53 -5.35 -15.01
CA SER A 205 -13.05 -4.09 -15.53
C SER A 205 -13.49 -3.16 -14.40
N ALA A 206 -13.25 -1.85 -14.59
CA ALA A 206 -13.65 -0.81 -13.65
C ALA A 206 -15.15 -0.53 -13.74
N THR A 207 -15.96 -1.47 -13.25
CA THR A 207 -17.42 -1.36 -13.19
C THR A 207 -17.82 -0.74 -11.85
N TYR A 208 -18.72 0.25 -11.89
CA TYR A 208 -19.18 0.96 -10.70
C TYR A 208 -20.71 0.94 -10.60
N CYS A 209 -21.23 0.82 -9.38
CA CYS A 209 -22.66 0.94 -9.09
C CYS A 209 -22.90 2.22 -8.29
N GLN A 210 -23.82 3.06 -8.76
CA GLN A 210 -24.25 4.24 -8.02
C GLN A 210 -25.07 3.82 -6.79
N ILE A 211 -24.69 4.31 -5.61
CA ILE A 211 -25.52 4.23 -4.41
C ILE A 211 -26.33 5.52 -4.33
N ARG A 212 -27.65 5.41 -4.29
CA ARG A 212 -28.49 6.52 -3.85
C ARG A 212 -28.40 6.58 -2.32
N PRO A 213 -27.90 7.66 -1.71
CA PRO A 213 -28.09 7.86 -0.27
C PRO A 213 -29.60 8.02 -0.05
N GLN A 214 -30.26 6.97 0.45
CA GLN A 214 -31.69 7.03 0.70
C GLN A 214 -31.94 7.88 1.94
N LYS A 215 -32.63 9.02 1.77
CA LYS A 215 -33.48 9.57 2.83
C LYS A 215 -34.40 8.43 3.29
N PHE A 216 -34.18 7.92 4.50
CA PHE A 216 -35.03 6.89 5.07
C PHE A 216 -36.37 7.54 5.41
N SER A 217 -37.37 7.36 4.55
CA SER A 217 -38.76 7.70 4.88
C SER A 217 -39.09 7.02 6.19
N GLN A 218 -39.39 7.81 7.23
CA GLN A 218 -39.96 7.31 8.47
C GLN A 218 -41.20 6.48 8.10
N ARG A 219 -41.13 5.16 8.22
CA ARG A 219 -42.35 4.36 8.38
C ARG A 219 -42.87 4.70 9.77
N LYS A 220 -43.66 5.78 9.88
CA LYS A 220 -44.58 5.95 11.00
C LYS A 220 -45.54 4.76 10.93
N SER A 221 -45.39 3.77 11.80
CA SER A 221 -46.50 2.90 12.13
C SER A 221 -47.48 3.74 12.95
N GLN A 222 -48.37 4.49 12.28
CA GLN A 222 -49.63 4.84 12.89
C GLN A 222 -50.40 3.54 13.07
N ARG A 223 -50.34 2.94 14.26
CA ARG A 223 -51.45 2.15 14.76
C ARG A 223 -52.58 3.14 15.00
N GLN A 224 -53.51 3.21 14.06
CA GLN A 224 -54.83 3.76 14.33
C GLN A 224 -55.50 2.82 15.34
N ASN A 225 -55.76 3.35 16.53
CA ASN A 225 -56.80 2.82 17.39
C ASN A 225 -58.13 3.19 16.74
N SER A 226 -58.98 2.20 16.51
CA SER A 226 -60.37 2.39 16.14
C SER A 226 -61.21 1.37 16.90
N HIS A 227 -61.95 1.91 17.88
CA HIS A 227 -63.12 1.43 18.61
C HIS A 227 -63.07 0.07 19.32
#